data_AF-A0A4Y9XUI5-F1
#
_entry.id   AF-A0A4Y9XUI5-F1
#
_cell.length_a   1.000
_cell.length_b   1.000
_cell.length_c   1.000
_cell.angle_alpha   90.00
_cell.angle_beta   90.00
_cell.angle_gamma   90.00
#
_symmetry.space_group_name_H-M   'P 1'
#
loop_
_entity.id
_entity.type
_entity.pdbx_description
1 polymer ?
#
loop_
_entity_poly.entity_id
_entity_poly.type
_entity_poly.pdbx_seq_one_letter_code
_entity_poly.pdbx_strand_id
1 'polypeptide(L)'
;MDSFYVQKSVRGWFKSTFDSSSKRRRRPMKRALTKGVFDDVPSKGPEALACLSICGAVNRMLHGMKLDDYVLKATGNTCEISADDRTPGLYFSRRDDETVFMRIIEKTSYDNNQASADWAHMISPIEVQLDEDPKSFEYSSESKTDSVADSHGEMARYATEVLRRQHRQFVVSAFIQNSTVRFYRWDRSGIIVSEPVDFHAEPEHLMRFFYWLALADRDQGSGYDTTVARATAEDIECLETFRQTLDHPTADDPPEVVDSAQTFYLEHIKAILDNQINYPVYK
;
A
#
# COMPACT_ATOMS: atom_id res chain seq x y z
N MET A 1 23.87 -13.51 -7.84
CA MET A 1 23.52 -12.10 -7.57
C MET A 1 22.65 -12.12 -6.33
N ASP A 2 23.16 -11.50 -5.29
CA ASP A 2 22.78 -11.69 -3.89
C ASP A 2 21.32 -11.28 -3.62
N SER A 3 20.63 -12.08 -2.81
CA SER A 3 19.20 -11.91 -2.53
C SER A 3 18.93 -10.58 -1.83
N PHE A 4 18.22 -9.67 -2.48
CA PHE A 4 17.68 -8.41 -1.92
C PHE A 4 16.58 -8.62 -0.86
N TYR A 5 16.52 -9.82 -0.26
CA TYR A 5 15.42 -10.32 0.56
C TYR A 5 15.96 -10.96 1.84
N VAL A 6 15.33 -10.66 2.97
CA VAL A 6 15.58 -11.29 4.27
C VAL A 6 14.29 -11.88 4.81
N GLN A 7 14.24 -13.21 4.97
CA GLN A 7 13.14 -13.87 5.69
C GLN A 7 13.35 -13.80 7.20
N LYS A 8 12.26 -13.60 7.95
CA LYS A 8 12.23 -13.67 9.41
C LYS A 8 11.03 -14.49 9.88
N SER A 9 11.13 -15.08 11.07
CA SER A 9 9.93 -15.60 11.74
C SER A 9 8.89 -14.49 11.90
N VAL A 10 7.60 -14.85 11.96
CA VAL A 10 6.50 -13.87 12.08
C VAL A 10 6.73 -12.91 13.24
N ARG A 11 7.10 -13.43 14.42
CA ARG A 11 7.45 -12.61 15.58
C ARG A 11 8.69 -11.74 15.35
N GLY A 12 9.72 -12.27 14.68
CA GLY A 12 10.93 -11.54 14.33
C GLY A 12 10.64 -10.37 13.37
N TRP A 13 9.73 -10.57 12.42
CA TRP A 13 9.27 -9.56 11.48
C TRP A 13 8.52 -8.43 12.20
N PHE A 14 7.55 -8.76 13.05
CA PHE A 14 6.80 -7.77 13.85
C PHE A 14 7.73 -6.91 14.71
N LYS A 15 8.74 -7.53 15.34
CA LYS A 15 9.76 -6.83 16.11
C LYS A 15 10.59 -5.88 15.24
N SER A 16 11.08 -6.34 14.09
CA SER A 16 11.89 -5.47 13.21
C SER A 16 11.11 -4.30 12.62
N THR A 17 9.81 -4.47 12.40
CA THR A 17 8.97 -3.47 11.73
C THR A 17 8.38 -2.46 12.71
N PHE A 18 8.03 -2.88 13.93
CA PHE A 18 7.23 -2.06 14.85
C PHE A 18 7.80 -1.84 16.25
N ASP A 19 8.88 -2.52 16.70
CA ASP A 19 9.40 -2.34 18.07
C ASP A 19 10.36 -1.15 18.22
N SER A 20 11.01 -0.69 17.14
CA SER A 20 11.88 0.49 17.18
C SER A 20 11.15 1.81 17.47
N SER A 21 9.81 1.77 17.47
CA SER A 21 8.95 2.94 17.24
C SER A 21 7.79 3.07 18.25
N SER A 22 7.89 2.60 19.50
CA SER A 22 6.88 2.99 20.50
C SER A 22 7.41 3.18 21.93
N LYS A 23 7.24 4.40 22.45
CA LYS A 23 7.41 4.74 23.88
C LYS A 23 6.16 4.38 24.71
N ARG A 24 5.05 3.99 24.07
CA ARG A 24 3.76 3.69 24.71
C ARG A 24 3.51 2.18 24.76
N ARG A 25 3.04 1.70 25.91
CA ARG A 25 2.54 0.32 26.08
C ARG A 25 1.35 0.08 25.16
N ARG A 26 1.54 -0.69 24.09
CA ARG A 26 0.46 -1.16 23.21
C ARG A 26 -0.46 -2.09 23.99
N ARG A 27 -1.78 -1.87 23.90
CA ARG A 27 -2.75 -2.75 24.57
C ARG A 27 -2.73 -4.11 23.87
N PRO A 28 -2.59 -5.23 24.61
CA PRO A 28 -2.67 -6.54 24.00
C PRO A 28 -4.09 -6.75 23.48
N MET A 29 -4.20 -7.25 22.26
CA MET A 29 -5.49 -7.62 21.70
C MET A 29 -6.03 -8.83 22.46
N LYS A 30 -7.30 -8.79 22.86
CA LYS A 30 -7.92 -9.90 23.59
C LYS A 30 -8.07 -11.09 22.64
N ARG A 31 -7.61 -12.28 23.06
CA ARG A 31 -7.80 -13.55 22.30
C ARG A 31 -9.26 -13.83 21.93
N ALA A 32 -10.22 -13.35 22.72
CA ALA A 32 -11.65 -13.47 22.42
C ALA A 32 -12.08 -12.68 21.17
N LEU A 33 -11.32 -11.68 20.73
CA LEU A 33 -11.62 -10.89 19.53
C LEU A 33 -11.10 -11.54 18.24
N THR A 34 -10.24 -12.56 18.33
CA THR A 34 -9.58 -13.17 17.16
C THR A 34 -10.06 -14.58 16.87
N LYS A 35 -10.62 -15.29 17.85
CA LYS A 35 -10.98 -16.69 17.68
C LYS A 35 -12.13 -16.83 16.66
N GLY A 36 -11.90 -17.63 15.62
CA GLY A 36 -12.88 -17.93 14.57
C GLY A 36 -13.24 -16.75 13.66
N VAL A 37 -12.46 -15.66 13.74
CA VAL A 37 -12.82 -14.39 13.08
C VAL A 37 -12.66 -14.41 11.57
N PHE A 38 -11.98 -15.42 11.05
CA PHE A 38 -11.76 -15.66 9.63
C PHE A 38 -12.29 -17.03 9.19
N ASP A 39 -13.09 -17.72 10.01
CA ASP A 39 -13.61 -19.06 9.67
C ASP A 39 -14.51 -19.04 8.42
N ASP A 40 -15.09 -17.87 8.11
CA ASP A 40 -15.92 -17.60 6.94
C ASP A 40 -15.13 -17.11 5.72
N VAL A 41 -13.82 -16.82 5.86
CA VAL A 41 -12.98 -16.41 4.73
C VAL A 41 -12.72 -17.63 3.84
N PRO A 42 -13.14 -17.60 2.56
CA PRO A 42 -12.87 -18.72 1.68
C PRO A 42 -11.37 -18.82 1.36
N SER A 43 -10.84 -20.04 1.36
CA SER A 43 -9.48 -20.32 0.88
C SER A 43 -9.41 -20.59 -0.63
N LYS A 44 -10.57 -20.63 -1.29
CA LYS A 44 -10.81 -20.99 -2.69
C LYS A 44 -12.08 -20.29 -3.19
N GLY A 45 -12.17 -20.01 -4.49
CA GLY A 45 -13.28 -19.30 -5.11
C GLY A 45 -13.00 -17.80 -5.29
N PRO A 46 -14.05 -16.99 -5.52
CA PRO A 46 -13.89 -15.59 -5.87
C PRO A 46 -13.17 -14.78 -4.78
N GLU A 47 -12.07 -14.11 -5.16
CA GLU A 47 -11.25 -13.29 -4.26
C GLU A 47 -12.06 -12.19 -3.58
N ALA A 48 -13.06 -11.64 -4.30
CA ALA A 48 -13.94 -10.60 -3.77
C ALA A 48 -14.64 -11.02 -2.45
N LEU A 49 -15.03 -12.29 -2.30
CA LEU A 49 -15.66 -12.79 -1.07
C LEU A 49 -14.67 -12.83 0.10
N ALA A 50 -13.42 -13.25 -0.15
CA ALA A 50 -12.37 -13.19 0.87
C ALA A 50 -12.05 -11.75 1.26
N CYS A 51 -11.87 -10.86 0.28
CA CYS A 51 -11.61 -9.45 0.51
C CYS A 51 -12.69 -8.80 1.40
N LEU A 52 -13.97 -9.01 1.08
CA LEU A 52 -15.08 -8.46 1.86
C LEU A 52 -15.15 -9.04 3.27
N SER A 53 -14.91 -10.35 3.43
CA SER A 53 -14.92 -11.01 4.73
C SER A 53 -13.79 -10.50 5.63
N ILE A 54 -12.57 -10.37 5.08
CA ILE A 54 -11.41 -9.80 5.77
C ILE A 54 -11.69 -8.33 6.15
N CYS A 55 -12.25 -7.52 5.23
CA CYS A 55 -12.65 -6.14 5.55
C CYS A 55 -13.60 -6.09 6.73
N GLY A 56 -14.67 -6.90 6.72
CA GLY A 56 -15.65 -6.96 7.80
C GLY A 56 -15.01 -7.34 9.13
N ALA A 57 -14.15 -8.35 9.15
CA ALA A 57 -13.42 -8.79 10.33
C ALA A 57 -12.53 -7.69 10.91
N VAL A 58 -11.68 -7.09 10.07
CA VAL A 58 -10.71 -6.05 10.48
C VAL A 58 -11.42 -4.78 10.91
N ASN A 59 -12.44 -4.31 10.19
CA ASN A 59 -13.16 -3.09 10.53
C ASN A 59 -13.93 -3.22 11.86
N ARG A 60 -14.51 -4.40 12.15
CA ARG A 60 -15.08 -4.68 13.48
C ARG A 60 -14.03 -4.60 14.58
N MET A 61 -12.82 -5.13 14.33
CA MET A 61 -11.70 -5.03 15.26
C MET A 61 -11.29 -3.56 15.48
N LEU A 62 -11.12 -2.77 14.42
CA LEU A 62 -10.75 -1.36 14.51
C LEU A 62 -11.76 -0.57 15.34
N HIS A 63 -13.06 -0.75 15.07
CA HIS A 63 -14.14 -0.14 15.85
C HIS A 63 -14.06 -0.54 17.34
N GLY A 64 -13.95 -1.84 17.63
CA GLY A 64 -13.83 -2.34 19.00
C GLY A 64 -12.59 -1.83 19.76
N MET A 65 -11.54 -1.46 19.02
CA MET A 65 -10.29 -0.89 19.55
C MET A 65 -10.28 0.64 19.56
N LYS A 66 -11.36 1.32 19.16
CA LYS A 66 -11.49 2.79 19.05
C LYS A 66 -10.49 3.38 18.04
N LEU A 67 -10.39 2.73 16.89
CA LEU A 67 -9.56 3.12 15.74
C LEU A 67 -10.46 3.44 14.53
N ASP A 68 -11.59 4.10 14.76
CA ASP A 68 -12.60 4.41 13.74
C ASP A 68 -12.09 5.33 12.62
N ASP A 69 -11.03 6.10 12.88
CA ASP A 69 -10.32 6.92 11.90
C ASP A 69 -9.54 6.09 10.87
N TYR A 70 -9.58 4.75 10.96
CA TYR A 70 -8.93 3.82 10.04
C TYR A 70 -9.94 2.86 9.42
N VAL A 71 -9.68 2.43 8.19
CA VAL A 71 -10.56 1.51 7.46
C VAL A 71 -9.76 0.61 6.52
N LEU A 72 -10.15 -0.66 6.46
CA LEU A 72 -9.76 -1.59 5.41
C LEU A 72 -10.91 -1.69 4.40
N LYS A 73 -10.59 -1.55 3.11
CA LYS A 73 -11.55 -1.59 2.02
C LYS A 73 -11.06 -2.51 0.91
N ALA A 74 -11.99 -3.07 0.15
CA ALA A 74 -11.68 -3.86 -1.03
C ALA A 74 -11.59 -2.93 -2.25
N THR A 75 -10.73 -3.26 -3.20
CA THR A 75 -10.74 -2.62 -4.52
C THR A 75 -11.78 -3.34 -5.37
N GLY A 76 -12.87 -2.66 -5.72
CA GLY A 76 -14.02 -3.29 -6.37
C GLY A 76 -13.67 -3.80 -7.76
N ASN A 77 -14.04 -5.05 -8.07
CA ASN A 77 -13.88 -5.75 -9.36
C ASN A 77 -12.46 -5.83 -9.96
N THR A 78 -11.42 -5.28 -9.34
CA THR A 78 -10.04 -5.37 -9.87
C THR A 78 -9.34 -6.67 -9.49
N CYS A 79 -9.85 -7.41 -8.49
CA CYS A 79 -9.41 -8.78 -8.22
C CYS A 79 -9.62 -9.73 -9.42
N GLU A 80 -10.40 -9.32 -10.45
CA GLU A 80 -10.72 -10.20 -11.58
C GLU A 80 -10.59 -9.54 -12.97
N ILE A 81 -10.17 -8.26 -13.09
CA ILE A 81 -10.23 -7.52 -14.38
C ILE A 81 -8.87 -6.95 -14.82
N SER A 82 -8.32 -7.62 -15.86
CA SER A 82 -7.31 -7.18 -16.86
C SER A 82 -5.89 -6.83 -16.39
N ALA A 83 -4.91 -7.19 -17.23
CA ALA A 83 -3.48 -7.15 -16.94
C ALA A 83 -2.86 -5.74 -16.79
N ASP A 84 -3.57 -4.68 -17.17
CA ASP A 84 -3.01 -3.32 -17.30
C ASP A 84 -3.37 -2.36 -16.15
N ASP A 85 -4.35 -2.71 -15.30
CA ASP A 85 -4.81 -1.87 -14.17
C ASP A 85 -4.89 -2.67 -12.85
N ARG A 86 -3.88 -3.54 -12.60
CA ARG A 86 -3.87 -4.34 -11.36
C ARG A 86 -3.76 -3.40 -10.14
N THR A 87 -4.74 -3.47 -9.25
CA THR A 87 -4.75 -2.76 -7.97
C THR A 87 -4.74 -3.79 -6.84
N PRO A 88 -4.22 -3.47 -5.64
CA PRO A 88 -4.14 -4.46 -4.59
C PRO A 88 -5.55 -4.84 -4.17
N GLY A 89 -5.83 -6.12 -3.94
CA GLY A 89 -7.18 -6.60 -3.61
C GLY A 89 -7.80 -5.92 -2.38
N LEU A 90 -6.94 -5.44 -1.47
CA LEU A 90 -7.29 -4.72 -0.26
C LEU A 90 -6.39 -3.50 -0.07
N TYR A 91 -6.93 -2.42 0.47
CA TYR A 91 -6.14 -1.26 0.86
C TYR A 91 -6.56 -0.71 2.23
N PHE A 92 -5.55 -0.39 3.03
CA PHE A 92 -5.73 0.16 4.37
C PHE A 92 -5.49 1.68 4.34
N SER A 93 -6.42 2.48 4.87
CA SER A 93 -6.34 3.95 4.83
C SER A 93 -6.91 4.61 6.09
N ARG A 94 -6.73 5.93 6.20
CA ARG A 94 -7.45 6.78 7.16
C ARG A 94 -8.88 7.05 6.66
N ARG A 95 -9.82 7.31 7.56
CA ARG A 95 -11.22 7.66 7.26
C ARG A 95 -11.40 9.17 7.08
N ASP A 96 -10.70 9.97 7.87
CA ASP A 96 -10.88 11.43 7.99
C ASP A 96 -10.22 12.26 6.87
N ASP A 97 -9.66 11.61 5.85
CA ASP A 97 -9.25 12.32 4.64
C ASP A 97 -10.51 12.62 3.82
N GLU A 98 -11.33 13.59 4.25
CA GLU A 98 -12.62 13.92 3.64
C GLU A 98 -12.50 14.19 2.13
N THR A 99 -11.37 14.75 1.68
CA THR A 99 -11.06 14.97 0.26
C THR A 99 -10.91 13.68 -0.54
N VAL A 100 -10.31 12.65 0.07
CA VAL A 100 -10.15 11.31 -0.50
C VAL A 100 -11.43 10.48 -0.32
N PHE A 101 -12.09 10.60 0.83
CA PHE A 101 -13.33 9.90 1.18
C PHE A 101 -14.48 10.30 0.25
N MET A 102 -14.68 11.60 0.01
CA MET A 102 -15.73 12.10 -0.88
C MET A 102 -15.49 11.72 -2.34
N ARG A 103 -14.23 11.71 -2.82
CA ARG A 103 -13.92 11.33 -4.21
C ARG A 103 -13.88 9.82 -4.47
N ILE A 104 -13.50 9.01 -3.47
CA ILE A 104 -13.69 7.56 -3.54
C ILE A 104 -15.17 7.24 -3.73
N ILE A 105 -16.06 7.93 -3.00
CA ILE A 105 -17.51 7.79 -3.13
C ILE A 105 -18.04 8.39 -4.45
N GLU A 106 -17.52 9.52 -4.94
CA GLU A 106 -17.95 10.08 -6.23
C GLU A 106 -17.55 9.23 -7.44
N LYS A 107 -16.39 8.55 -7.40
CA LYS A 107 -15.98 7.59 -8.44
C LYS A 107 -16.67 6.23 -8.32
N THR A 108 -17.16 5.90 -7.13
CA THR A 108 -17.91 4.66 -6.89
C THR A 108 -19.31 5.02 -6.41
N SER A 109 -20.24 5.23 -7.36
CA SER A 109 -21.65 5.14 -6.97
C SER A 109 -21.82 3.78 -6.30
N TYR A 110 -22.30 3.78 -5.06
CA TYR A 110 -22.50 2.66 -4.13
C TYR A 110 -21.43 2.47 -3.03
N ASP A 111 -21.89 2.74 -1.81
CA ASP A 111 -21.33 2.49 -0.47
C ASP A 111 -21.09 0.97 -0.17
N ASN A 112 -20.45 0.25 -1.10
CA ASN A 112 -20.28 -1.21 -1.07
C ASN A 112 -18.84 -1.66 -0.80
N ASN A 113 -18.06 -0.90 -0.02
CA ASN A 113 -16.64 -1.19 0.28
C ASN A 113 -15.72 -1.27 -0.96
N GLN A 114 -16.04 -0.60 -2.06
CA GLN A 114 -15.23 -0.56 -3.29
C GLN A 114 -14.42 0.75 -3.36
N ALA A 115 -13.15 0.70 -3.76
CA ALA A 115 -12.38 1.89 -4.11
C ALA A 115 -11.42 1.67 -5.28
N SER A 116 -11.07 2.76 -5.97
CA SER A 116 -9.88 2.81 -6.83
C SER A 116 -8.61 2.99 -5.99
N ALA A 117 -7.49 2.36 -6.37
CA ALA A 117 -6.24 2.45 -5.59
C ALA A 117 -5.72 3.88 -5.47
N ASP A 118 -5.84 4.45 -4.27
CA ASP A 118 -5.30 5.77 -3.95
C ASP A 118 -3.88 5.66 -3.37
N TRP A 119 -2.92 5.52 -4.27
CA TRP A 119 -1.50 5.37 -3.94
C TRP A 119 -0.93 6.52 -3.10
N ALA A 120 -1.48 7.73 -3.21
CA ALA A 120 -0.98 8.90 -2.48
C ALA A 120 -1.41 8.90 -1.01
N HIS A 121 -2.53 8.24 -0.69
CA HIS A 121 -3.17 8.33 0.62
C HIS A 121 -3.32 6.98 1.33
N MET A 122 -3.03 5.86 0.66
CA MET A 122 -3.02 4.55 1.31
C MET A 122 -1.90 4.39 2.32
N ILE A 123 -2.18 3.66 3.41
CA ILE A 123 -1.19 3.29 4.42
C ILE A 123 -0.46 2.02 4.01
N SER A 124 -1.21 1.03 3.51
CA SER A 124 -0.70 -0.30 3.22
C SER A 124 -1.53 -0.95 2.11
N PRO A 125 -0.89 -1.46 1.05
CA PRO A 125 -1.53 -2.37 0.10
C PRO A 125 -1.52 -3.79 0.65
N ILE A 126 -2.60 -4.54 0.42
CA ILE A 126 -2.73 -5.94 0.77
C ILE A 126 -3.24 -6.68 -0.45
N GLU A 127 -2.50 -7.68 -0.89
CA GLU A 127 -2.92 -8.51 -2.01
C GLU A 127 -3.56 -9.80 -1.52
N VAL A 128 -4.58 -10.24 -2.23
CA VAL A 128 -5.30 -11.49 -1.98
C VAL A 128 -5.29 -12.27 -3.27
N GLN A 129 -4.76 -13.49 -3.22
CA GLN A 129 -4.70 -14.40 -4.37
C GLN A 129 -5.25 -15.77 -3.94
N LEU A 130 -6.36 -16.20 -4.56
CA LEU A 130 -7.02 -17.47 -4.22
C LEU A 130 -6.95 -18.46 -5.38
N ASP A 131 -7.15 -19.76 -5.08
CA ASP A 131 -7.14 -20.86 -6.05
C ASP A 131 -5.85 -21.04 -6.86
N GLU A 132 -4.82 -20.30 -6.48
CA GLU A 132 -3.51 -20.37 -7.10
C GLU A 132 -2.71 -21.47 -6.41
N ASP A 133 -2.06 -22.28 -7.25
CA ASP A 133 -1.18 -23.34 -6.77
C ASP A 133 -0.18 -22.68 -5.82
N PRO A 134 0.01 -23.17 -4.58
CA PRO A 134 1.05 -22.70 -3.68
C PRO A 134 2.42 -23.09 -4.24
N LYS A 135 2.75 -22.63 -5.44
CA LYS A 135 4.08 -22.65 -6.02
C LYS A 135 4.89 -21.67 -5.20
N SER A 136 5.42 -22.22 -4.12
CA SER A 136 6.65 -21.82 -3.47
C SER A 136 7.04 -20.37 -3.74
N PHE A 137 6.62 -19.49 -2.83
CA PHE A 137 7.29 -18.22 -2.54
C PHE A 137 8.75 -18.43 -2.06
N GLU A 138 9.31 -19.64 -2.20
CA GLU A 138 10.72 -19.92 -2.01
C GLU A 138 11.45 -19.43 -3.24
N TYR A 139 12.40 -18.52 -3.04
CA TYR A 139 13.34 -18.11 -4.06
C TYR A 139 14.26 -19.30 -4.38
N SER A 140 13.78 -20.22 -5.20
CA SER A 140 14.65 -21.22 -5.81
C SER A 140 15.38 -20.53 -6.94
N SER A 141 16.72 -20.53 -6.89
CA SER A 141 17.56 -20.16 -8.04
C SER A 141 17.28 -21.02 -9.29
N GLU A 142 16.44 -22.06 -9.16
CA GLU A 142 16.07 -23.01 -10.19
C GLU A 142 14.57 -22.96 -10.59
N SER A 143 13.72 -22.18 -9.93
CA SER A 143 12.30 -22.06 -10.31
C SER A 143 12.12 -21.07 -11.46
N LYS A 144 12.31 -21.56 -12.69
CA LYS A 144 11.88 -20.91 -13.94
C LYS A 144 10.37 -21.02 -14.14
N THR A 145 9.57 -20.42 -13.27
CA THR A 145 8.13 -20.30 -13.52
C THR A 145 7.76 -18.82 -13.49
N ASP A 146 7.29 -18.32 -14.62
CA ASP A 146 6.93 -16.91 -14.83
C ASP A 146 5.91 -16.38 -13.80
N SER A 147 5.11 -17.26 -13.18
CA SER A 147 4.04 -16.88 -12.22
C SER A 147 4.53 -16.45 -10.84
N VAL A 148 5.62 -17.02 -10.29
CA VAL A 148 6.14 -16.63 -8.96
C VAL A 148 6.90 -15.29 -9.04
N ALA A 149 7.57 -15.07 -10.18
CA ALA A 149 8.13 -13.76 -10.52
C ALA A 149 7.04 -12.70 -10.66
N ASP A 150 5.82 -13.09 -11.08
CA ASP A 150 4.67 -12.18 -11.24
C ASP A 150 4.16 -11.66 -9.89
N SER A 151 3.81 -12.52 -8.92
CA SER A 151 3.25 -12.06 -7.63
C SER A 151 4.21 -11.20 -6.79
N HIS A 152 5.52 -11.50 -6.80
CA HIS A 152 6.53 -10.62 -6.18
C HIS A 152 6.69 -9.31 -6.96
N GLY A 153 6.63 -9.38 -8.29
CA GLY A 153 6.68 -8.22 -9.17
C GLY A 153 5.51 -7.26 -8.92
N GLU A 154 4.31 -7.80 -8.71
CA GLU A 154 3.12 -7.03 -8.35
C GLU A 154 3.27 -6.33 -7.00
N MET A 155 3.68 -7.07 -5.97
CA MET A 155 3.88 -6.50 -4.65
C MET A 155 4.99 -5.43 -4.64
N ALA A 156 6.07 -5.66 -5.40
CA ALA A 156 7.14 -4.68 -5.59
C ALA A 156 6.63 -3.44 -6.34
N ARG A 157 5.77 -3.61 -7.34
CA ARG A 157 5.12 -2.50 -8.05
C ARG A 157 4.23 -1.70 -7.10
N TYR A 158 3.40 -2.35 -6.29
CA TYR A 158 2.57 -1.67 -5.28
C TYR A 158 3.41 -0.84 -4.30
N ALA A 159 4.48 -1.44 -3.75
CA ALA A 159 5.41 -0.73 -2.88
C ALA A 159 6.07 0.46 -3.59
N THR A 160 6.44 0.29 -4.87
CA THR A 160 7.02 1.35 -5.70
C THR A 160 6.04 2.49 -5.91
N GLU A 161 4.78 2.22 -6.26
CA GLU A 161 3.76 3.26 -6.49
C GLU A 161 3.49 4.09 -5.22
N VAL A 162 3.52 3.46 -4.04
CA VAL A 162 3.45 4.15 -2.74
C VAL A 162 4.70 4.99 -2.49
N LEU A 163 5.91 4.41 -2.62
CA LEU A 163 7.19 5.11 -2.40
C LEU A 163 7.40 6.29 -3.37
N ARG A 164 6.78 6.25 -4.55
CA ARG A 164 6.83 7.33 -5.55
C ARG A 164 5.95 8.53 -5.20
N ARG A 165 4.82 8.32 -4.51
CA ARG A 165 3.83 9.37 -4.21
C ARG A 165 3.84 9.83 -2.76
N GLN A 166 4.46 9.06 -1.88
CA GLN A 166 4.56 9.36 -0.47
C GLN A 166 6.03 9.44 -0.06
N HIS A 167 6.36 10.40 0.81
CA HIS A 167 7.69 10.55 1.40
C HIS A 167 7.94 9.45 2.44
N ARG A 168 8.03 8.19 1.98
CA ARG A 168 8.19 7.02 2.84
C ARG A 168 9.65 6.55 2.83
N GLN A 169 10.20 6.30 4.01
CA GLN A 169 11.45 5.57 4.22
C GLN A 169 11.26 4.06 4.01
N PHE A 170 10.06 3.56 4.34
CA PHE A 170 9.68 2.17 4.10
C PHE A 170 8.16 2.03 3.94
N VAL A 171 7.73 0.98 3.26
CA VAL A 171 6.32 0.60 3.09
C VAL A 171 6.09 -0.76 3.72
N VAL A 172 4.96 -0.91 4.42
CA VAL A 172 4.53 -2.20 4.96
C VAL A 172 3.35 -2.70 4.15
N SER A 173 3.35 -3.98 3.78
CA SER A 173 2.27 -4.62 3.03
C SER A 173 2.05 -6.07 3.48
N ALA A 174 0.97 -6.69 3.01
CA ALA A 174 0.71 -8.10 3.23
C ALA A 174 0.30 -8.79 1.92
N PHE A 175 0.58 -10.09 1.83
CA PHE A 175 0.18 -10.94 0.72
C PHE A 175 -0.53 -12.16 1.29
N ILE A 176 -1.79 -12.33 0.91
CA ILE A 176 -2.65 -13.43 1.33
C ILE A 176 -2.78 -14.38 0.15
N GLN A 177 -2.35 -15.62 0.36
CA GLN A 177 -2.50 -16.70 -0.62
C GLN A 177 -3.30 -17.83 0.02
N ASN A 178 -4.46 -18.12 -0.54
CA ASN A 178 -5.40 -19.09 0.02
C ASN A 178 -5.66 -18.80 1.52
N SER A 179 -5.22 -19.69 2.42
CA SER A 179 -5.35 -19.55 3.88
C SER A 179 -4.11 -18.95 4.58
N THR A 180 -3.08 -18.57 3.83
CA THR A 180 -1.80 -18.14 4.39
C THR A 180 -1.54 -16.66 4.14
N VAL A 181 -0.89 -15.98 5.09
CA VAL A 181 -0.45 -14.60 4.93
C VAL A 181 1.05 -14.45 5.16
N ARG A 182 1.68 -13.59 4.37
CA ARG A 182 3.04 -13.07 4.59
C ARG A 182 2.99 -11.55 4.78
N PHE A 183 3.87 -11.05 5.63
CA PHE A 183 4.02 -9.61 5.87
C PHE A 183 5.34 -9.11 5.30
N TYR A 184 5.33 -7.92 4.74
CA TYR A 184 6.45 -7.35 4.00
C TYR A 184 6.78 -5.96 4.52
N ARG A 185 8.07 -5.69 4.67
CA ARG A 185 8.61 -4.35 4.87
C ARG A 185 9.57 -4.06 3.72
N TRP A 186 9.15 -3.14 2.86
CA TRP A 186 9.90 -2.67 1.70
C TRP A 186 10.65 -1.41 2.07
N ASP A 187 11.90 -1.30 1.69
CA ASP A 187 12.61 -0.03 1.63
C ASP A 187 13.30 0.11 0.27
N ARG A 188 14.03 1.21 0.05
CA ARG A 188 14.72 1.46 -1.22
C ARG A 188 15.88 0.49 -1.49
N SER A 189 16.29 -0.31 -0.50
CA SER A 189 17.43 -1.23 -0.60
C SER A 189 17.00 -2.69 -0.71
N GLY A 190 15.75 -3.02 -0.36
CA GLY A 190 15.22 -4.36 -0.50
C GLY A 190 14.02 -4.62 0.40
N ILE A 191 13.90 -5.87 0.82
CA ILE A 191 12.69 -6.36 1.47
C ILE A 191 12.96 -7.29 2.65
N ILE A 192 12.17 -7.12 3.72
CA ILE A 192 12.11 -8.06 4.84
C ILE A 192 10.72 -8.69 4.86
N VAL A 193 10.67 -10.02 4.87
CA VAL A 193 9.41 -10.77 4.77
C VAL A 193 9.27 -11.77 5.90
N SER A 194 8.05 -11.97 6.36
CA SER A 194 7.77 -13.01 7.35
C SER A 194 7.71 -14.40 6.71
N GLU A 195 7.97 -15.43 7.52
CA GLU A 195 7.44 -16.77 7.25
C GLU A 195 5.92 -16.70 7.01
N PRO A 196 5.36 -17.57 6.15
CA PRO A 196 3.91 -17.68 5.99
C PRO A 196 3.26 -18.14 7.29
N VAL A 197 2.09 -17.60 7.58
CA VAL A 197 1.25 -18.05 8.70
C VAL A 197 -0.17 -18.32 8.21
N ASP A 198 -0.73 -19.45 8.63
CA ASP A 198 -2.13 -19.76 8.41
C ASP A 198 -2.99 -18.87 9.31
N PHE A 199 -3.75 -17.96 8.70
CA PHE A 199 -4.55 -16.99 9.46
C PHE A 199 -5.88 -17.57 9.95
N HIS A 200 -6.28 -18.78 9.55
CA HIS A 200 -7.37 -19.52 10.19
C HIS A 200 -6.88 -20.18 11.47
N ALA A 201 -5.67 -20.77 11.45
CA ALA A 201 -5.07 -21.40 12.62
C ALA A 201 -4.60 -20.36 13.66
N GLU A 202 -3.98 -19.27 13.19
CA GLU A 202 -3.39 -18.21 14.04
C GLU A 202 -3.90 -16.80 13.63
N PRO A 203 -5.21 -16.53 13.75
CA PRO A 203 -5.86 -15.28 13.31
C PRO A 203 -5.31 -14.03 13.97
N GLU A 204 -4.67 -14.16 15.13
CA GLU A 204 -4.06 -13.05 15.84
C GLU A 204 -2.98 -12.33 15.03
N HIS A 205 -2.30 -12.99 14.10
CA HIS A 205 -1.20 -12.39 13.36
C HIS A 205 -1.71 -11.38 12.34
N LEU A 206 -2.72 -11.74 11.55
CA LEU A 206 -3.32 -10.84 10.57
C LEU A 206 -4.04 -9.66 11.25
N MET A 207 -4.78 -9.91 12.33
CA MET A 207 -5.41 -8.83 13.09
C MET A 207 -4.39 -7.91 13.76
N ARG A 208 -3.30 -8.48 14.32
CA ARG A 208 -2.22 -7.69 14.92
C ARG A 208 -1.53 -6.80 13.89
N PHE A 209 -1.36 -7.26 12.66
CA PHE A 209 -0.80 -6.47 11.57
C PHE A 209 -1.57 -5.16 11.37
N PHE A 210 -2.88 -5.21 11.16
CA PHE A 210 -3.70 -4.01 10.98
C PHE A 210 -3.75 -3.14 12.23
N TYR A 211 -3.90 -3.75 13.41
CA TYR A 211 -3.91 -3.02 14.68
C TYR A 211 -2.59 -2.24 14.90
N TRP A 212 -1.45 -2.87 14.61
CA TRP A 212 -0.14 -2.22 14.80
C TRP A 212 0.16 -1.20 13.72
N LEU A 213 -0.28 -1.43 12.48
CA LEU A 213 -0.22 -0.41 11.43
C LEU A 213 -0.97 0.86 11.83
N ALA A 214 -2.22 0.72 12.28
CA ALA A 214 -3.04 1.85 12.71
C ALA A 214 -2.37 2.64 13.86
N LEU A 215 -1.85 1.94 14.87
CA LEU A 215 -1.15 2.59 15.98
C LEU A 215 0.16 3.25 15.55
N ALA A 216 0.96 2.58 14.72
CA ALA A 216 2.24 3.10 14.29
C ALA A 216 2.07 4.31 13.36
N ASP A 217 1.05 4.31 12.51
CA ASP A 217 0.66 5.47 11.71
C ASP A 217 0.21 6.63 12.62
N ARG A 218 -0.70 6.38 13.57
CA ARG A 218 -1.21 7.41 14.49
C ARG A 218 -0.14 8.05 15.36
N ASP A 219 0.74 7.24 15.96
CA ASP A 219 1.69 7.73 16.97
C ASP A 219 2.96 8.33 16.35
N GLN A 220 3.40 7.84 15.18
CA GLN A 220 4.72 8.16 14.63
C GLN A 220 4.75 8.38 13.12
N GLY A 221 3.61 8.34 12.43
CA GLY A 221 3.61 8.37 10.96
C GLY A 221 4.47 7.23 10.40
N SER A 222 4.27 5.99 10.86
CA SER A 222 5.13 4.84 10.53
C SER A 222 5.67 4.83 9.11
N GLY A 223 6.99 4.91 8.98
CA GLY A 223 7.68 4.85 7.70
C GLY A 223 7.58 6.11 6.86
N TYR A 224 6.88 7.17 7.28
CA TYR A 224 7.00 8.50 6.68
C TYR A 224 8.29 9.19 7.14
N ASP A 225 8.87 9.96 6.24
CA ASP A 225 9.96 10.87 6.53
C ASP A 225 9.43 12.16 7.14
N THR A 226 9.56 12.30 8.45
CA THR A 226 9.05 13.47 9.18
C THR A 226 9.80 14.77 8.89
N THR A 227 10.90 14.74 8.14
CA THR A 227 11.59 15.97 7.73
C THR A 227 10.95 16.60 6.49
N VAL A 228 10.08 15.88 5.80
CA VAL A 228 9.42 16.33 4.58
C VAL A 228 8.09 17.00 4.93
N ALA A 229 7.81 18.14 4.31
CA ALA A 229 6.58 18.91 4.50
C ALA A 229 5.81 19.06 3.19
N ARG A 230 4.52 19.35 3.26
CA ARG A 230 3.75 19.72 2.07
C ARG A 230 4.27 21.03 1.49
N ALA A 231 4.31 21.11 0.17
CA ALA A 231 4.58 22.35 -0.54
C ALA A 231 3.57 23.43 -0.11
N THR A 232 4.09 24.63 0.13
CA THR A 232 3.31 25.85 0.39
C THR A 232 2.79 26.43 -0.92
N ALA A 233 1.85 27.38 -0.86
CA ALA A 233 1.34 28.03 -2.06
C ALA A 233 2.46 28.71 -2.87
N GLU A 234 3.45 29.28 -2.18
CA GLU A 234 4.63 29.89 -2.77
C GLU A 234 5.52 28.86 -3.50
N ASP A 235 5.65 27.64 -2.96
CA ASP A 235 6.40 26.57 -3.63
C ASP A 235 5.67 26.12 -4.91
N ILE A 236 4.34 26.06 -4.87
CA ILE A 236 3.51 25.72 -6.04
C ILE A 236 3.60 26.83 -7.09
N GLU A 237 3.58 28.10 -6.70
CA GLU A 237 3.77 29.24 -7.62
C GLU A 237 5.17 29.21 -8.27
N CYS A 238 6.20 28.85 -7.51
CA CYS A 238 7.54 28.63 -8.05
C CYS A 238 7.55 27.50 -9.10
N LEU A 239 6.83 26.41 -8.85
CA LEU A 239 6.71 25.29 -9.79
C LEU A 239 5.93 25.68 -11.06
N GLU A 240 4.87 26.47 -10.93
CA GLU A 240 4.13 27.05 -12.07
C GLU A 240 4.99 27.98 -12.91
N THR A 241 5.81 28.82 -12.27
CA THR A 241 6.77 29.69 -12.95
C THR A 241 7.78 28.84 -13.72
N PHE A 242 8.31 27.78 -13.11
CA PHE A 242 9.21 26.85 -13.78
C PHE A 242 8.54 26.14 -14.97
N ARG A 243 7.28 25.72 -14.84
CA ARG A 243 6.50 25.17 -15.96
C ARG A 243 6.45 26.14 -17.15
N GLN A 244 6.22 27.42 -16.90
CA GLN A 244 6.17 28.44 -17.96
C GLN A 244 7.51 28.59 -18.69
N THR A 245 8.65 28.45 -17.99
CA THR A 245 9.97 28.45 -18.63
C THR A 245 10.22 27.23 -19.53
N LEU A 246 9.59 26.10 -19.22
CA LEU A 246 9.64 24.90 -20.06
C LEU A 246 8.68 24.96 -21.25
N ASP A 247 7.49 25.56 -21.09
CA ASP A 247 6.51 25.77 -22.17
C ASP A 247 7.01 26.81 -23.20
N HIS A 248 7.85 27.76 -22.77
CA HIS A 248 8.45 28.81 -23.62
C HIS A 248 9.94 28.93 -23.32
N PRO A 249 10.82 28.16 -23.99
CA PRO A 249 12.26 28.36 -23.85
C PRO A 249 12.58 29.79 -24.29
N THR A 250 12.96 30.65 -23.34
CA THR A 250 13.49 31.99 -23.60
C THR A 250 14.81 31.84 -24.33
N ALA A 251 14.78 31.70 -25.65
CA ALA A 251 15.94 31.74 -26.51
C ALA A 251 15.61 32.56 -27.74
N ASP A 252 16.46 33.55 -28.03
CA ASP A 252 16.48 34.27 -29.32
C ASP A 252 16.85 33.35 -30.50
N ASP A 253 17.18 32.07 -30.23
CA ASP A 253 17.50 31.02 -31.19
C ASP A 253 16.99 29.66 -30.65
N PRO A 254 15.82 29.16 -31.08
CA PRO A 254 15.28 27.91 -30.57
C PRO A 254 16.13 26.72 -31.04
N PRO A 255 16.43 25.74 -30.18
CA PRO A 255 17.16 24.54 -30.60
C PRO A 255 16.35 23.78 -31.67
N GLU A 256 17.02 23.33 -32.75
CA GLU A 256 16.42 22.54 -33.84
C GLU A 256 15.72 21.26 -33.37
N VAL A 257 16.01 20.81 -32.15
CA VAL A 257 15.45 19.62 -31.53
C VAL A 257 15.00 19.99 -30.12
N VAL A 258 13.70 19.86 -29.84
CA VAL A 258 13.17 19.92 -28.47
C VAL A 258 13.85 18.80 -27.67
N ASP A 259 14.60 19.15 -26.64
CA ASP A 259 15.27 18.16 -25.79
C ASP A 259 14.22 17.23 -25.19
N SER A 260 14.31 15.94 -25.50
CA SER A 260 13.41 14.90 -24.98
C SER A 260 13.25 14.98 -23.45
N ALA A 261 14.30 15.36 -22.72
CA ALA A 261 14.24 15.52 -21.28
C ALA A 261 13.30 16.67 -20.87
N GLN A 262 13.32 17.80 -21.58
CA GLN A 262 12.43 18.94 -21.31
C GLN A 262 10.96 18.56 -21.50
N THR A 263 10.64 17.79 -22.54
CA THR A 263 9.29 17.27 -22.76
C THR A 263 8.82 16.40 -21.59
N PHE A 264 9.66 15.46 -21.13
CA PHE A 264 9.33 14.61 -19.99
C PHE A 264 9.13 15.40 -18.68
N TYR A 265 9.98 16.39 -18.40
CA TYR A 265 9.82 17.24 -17.22
C TYR A 265 8.53 18.05 -17.29
N LEU A 266 8.23 18.62 -18.46
CA LEU A 266 7.02 19.41 -18.67
C LEU A 266 5.74 18.57 -18.49
N GLU A 267 5.70 17.36 -19.07
CA GLU A 267 4.59 16.42 -18.87
C GLU A 267 4.41 16.06 -17.40
N HIS A 268 5.52 15.78 -16.70
CA HIS A 268 5.48 15.43 -15.28
C HIS A 268 4.99 16.60 -14.41
N ILE A 269 5.50 17.81 -14.65
CA ILE A 269 5.09 19.02 -13.92
C ILE A 269 3.61 19.32 -14.16
N LYS A 270 3.14 19.22 -15.41
CA LYS A 270 1.71 19.34 -15.74
C LYS A 270 0.88 18.32 -14.96
N ALA A 271 1.25 17.03 -15.01
CA ALA A 271 0.53 15.97 -14.31
C ALA A 271 0.46 16.19 -12.79
N ILE A 272 1.52 16.69 -12.17
CA ILE A 272 1.57 16.99 -10.73
C ILE A 272 0.70 18.21 -10.39
N LEU A 273 0.81 19.29 -11.17
CA LEU A 273 0.06 20.54 -10.92
C LEU A 273 -1.45 20.35 -11.16
N ASP A 274 -1.82 19.62 -12.21
CA ASP A 274 -3.22 19.35 -12.58
C ASP A 274 -3.91 18.40 -11.58
N ASN A 275 -3.13 17.58 -10.84
CA ASN A 275 -3.67 16.56 -9.93
C ASN A 275 -2.85 16.40 -8.64
N GLN A 276 -2.73 17.47 -7.86
CA GLN A 276 -2.01 17.50 -6.58
C GLN A 276 -2.61 16.59 -5.50
N ILE A 277 -3.82 16.08 -5.70
CA ILE A 277 -4.45 15.11 -4.79
C ILE A 277 -3.77 13.75 -4.94
N ASN A 278 -3.59 13.26 -6.17
CA ASN A 278 -2.90 11.98 -6.43
C ASN A 278 -1.39 12.13 -6.54
N TYR A 279 -0.91 13.34 -6.81
CA TYR A 279 0.50 13.70 -6.90
C TYR A 279 0.83 14.85 -5.97
N PRO A 280 0.74 14.60 -4.66
CA PRO A 280 1.05 15.61 -3.66
C PRO A 280 2.48 16.13 -3.80
N VAL A 281 2.62 17.45 -3.79
CA VAL A 281 3.93 18.12 -3.83
C VAL A 281 4.45 18.30 -2.41
N TYR A 282 5.72 17.95 -2.23
CA TYR A 282 6.42 18.05 -0.95
C TYR A 282 7.74 18.82 -1.11
N LYS A 283 8.22 19.39 -0.01
CA LYS A 283 9.53 20.05 0.13
C LYS A 283 10.30 19.50 1.33
#